data_AF-A0A935TKX8-F1
#
_entry.id   AF-A0A935TKX8-F1
#
_cell.length_a   1.000
_cell.length_b   1.000
_cell.length_c   1.000
_cell.angle_alpha   90.00
_cell.angle_beta   90.00
_cell.angle_gamma   90.00
#
_symmetry.space_group_name_H-M   'P 1'
#
loop_
_entity.id
_entity.type
_entity.pdbx_description
1 polymer ?
#
loop_
_entity_poly.entity_id
_entity_poly.type
_entity_poly.pdbx_seq_one_letter_code
_entity_poly.pdbx_strand_id
1 'polypeptide(L)'
;MHPFNPHAIAQTRVVAYMRYVLMRYLDNLIAWGDYLFRQDTRESINEATQLYVLAAQMLGQKPAVIDGIDTGPKSTINQILDSTSNTSQFTFDTSNIESLIADDEAFGFLRELLTFCVPQNDNFLGYWDTVADRLFKIRHCMNIDGMVRSLALFQPPIDPALLVRAAAAGISISSVVAGLSTVGRPVYRFSYMLSRAYDFLGEVKQLGANTIEHFRKARCRRTCSNSSTNEVALLNLMQEQKELAVNEASENLSSEQKSLARLQVTKAYYEVLLETLYWRRKKSGQT
;
A
#
# COMPACT_ATOMS: atom_id res chain seq x y z
N MET A 1 44.32 -11.40 24.71
CA MET A 1 43.35 -11.20 23.60
C MET A 1 41.98 -11.57 24.10
N HIS A 2 40.95 -10.74 23.89
CA HIS A 2 39.57 -11.08 24.24
C HIS A 2 39.01 -12.07 23.20
N PRO A 3 38.76 -13.34 23.56
CA PRO A 3 38.38 -14.38 22.61
C PRO A 3 37.00 -14.18 21.96
N PHE A 4 36.21 -13.22 22.46
CA PHE A 4 34.87 -12.90 21.97
C PHE A 4 34.79 -11.62 21.13
N ASN A 5 35.92 -11.00 20.76
CA ASN A 5 35.92 -9.85 19.86
C ASN A 5 35.88 -10.32 18.39
N PRO A 6 34.79 -10.09 17.64
CA PRO A 6 34.65 -10.56 16.26
C PRO A 6 35.71 -9.95 15.31
N HIS A 7 36.15 -8.72 15.57
CA HIS A 7 37.16 -8.06 14.72
C HIS A 7 38.55 -8.69 14.87
N ALA A 8 38.90 -9.15 16.07
CA ALA A 8 40.17 -9.84 16.33
C ALA A 8 40.21 -11.21 15.63
N ILE A 9 39.07 -11.91 15.60
CA ILE A 9 38.92 -13.19 14.86
C ILE A 9 38.93 -12.94 13.34
N ALA A 10 38.31 -11.86 12.87
CA ALA A 10 38.29 -11.52 11.45
C ALA A 10 39.66 -11.09 10.91
N GLN A 11 40.54 -10.51 11.75
CA GLN A 11 41.92 -10.18 11.35
C GLN A 11 42.77 -11.43 11.08
N THR A 12 42.54 -12.53 11.80
CA THR A 12 43.25 -13.79 11.54
C THR A 12 42.68 -14.55 10.35
N ARG A 13 41.42 -14.30 9.97
CA ARG A 13 40.72 -14.94 8.85
C ARG A 13 40.12 -13.89 7.90
N VAL A 14 40.90 -13.43 6.93
CA VAL A 14 40.53 -12.35 5.99
C VAL A 14 39.18 -12.59 5.28
N VAL A 15 38.83 -13.86 5.03
CA VAL A 15 37.53 -14.27 4.44
C VAL A 15 36.33 -13.73 5.23
N ALA A 16 36.45 -13.57 6.56
CA ALA A 16 35.38 -13.01 7.39
C ALA A 16 35.09 -11.55 7.03
N TYR A 17 36.11 -10.73 6.79
CA TYR A 17 35.93 -9.34 6.32
C TYR A 17 35.36 -9.28 4.91
N MET A 18 35.80 -10.17 4.00
CA MET A 18 35.25 -10.23 2.65
C MET A 18 33.74 -10.53 2.66
N ARG A 19 33.31 -11.53 3.46
CA ARG A 19 31.88 -11.85 3.64
C ARG A 19 31.12 -10.69 4.29
N TYR A 20 31.70 -10.02 5.28
CA TYR A 20 31.08 -8.86 5.91
C TYR A 20 30.85 -7.70 4.91
N VAL A 21 31.84 -7.39 4.07
CA VAL A 21 31.70 -6.34 3.04
C VAL A 21 30.60 -6.72 2.04
N LEU A 22 30.53 -7.98 1.61
CA LEU A 22 29.46 -8.46 0.74
C LEU A 22 28.09 -8.28 1.39
N MET A 23 27.92 -8.69 2.66
CA MET A 23 26.67 -8.53 3.39
C MET A 23 26.27 -7.05 3.50
N ARG A 24 27.21 -6.16 3.79
CA ARG A 24 26.96 -4.71 3.85
C ARG A 24 26.58 -4.11 2.51
N TYR A 25 27.16 -4.61 1.43
CA TYR A 25 26.80 -4.18 0.09
C TYR A 25 25.39 -4.64 -0.28
N LEU A 26 25.03 -5.87 0.06
CA LEU A 26 23.67 -6.39 -0.10
C LEU A 26 22.65 -5.61 0.72
N ASP A 27 22.96 -5.27 1.98
CA ASP A 27 22.11 -4.40 2.81
C ASP A 27 21.79 -3.07 2.10
N ASN A 28 22.80 -2.46 1.48
CA ASN A 28 22.65 -1.21 0.75
C ASN A 28 21.77 -1.38 -0.50
N LEU A 29 22.05 -2.39 -1.32
CA LEU A 29 21.24 -2.68 -2.52
C LEU A 29 19.77 -2.94 -2.18
N ILE A 30 19.52 -3.73 -1.14
CA ILE A 30 18.16 -4.06 -0.68
C ILE A 30 17.48 -2.81 -0.12
N ALA A 31 18.17 -1.99 0.69
CA ALA A 31 17.61 -0.77 1.22
C ALA A 31 17.25 0.24 0.12
N TRP A 32 18.10 0.38 -0.91
CA TRP A 32 17.82 1.24 -2.06
C TRP A 32 16.65 0.70 -2.90
N GLY A 33 16.63 -0.62 -3.14
CA GLY A 33 15.49 -1.29 -3.77
C GLY A 33 14.18 -1.09 -3.01
N ASP A 34 14.20 -1.21 -1.67
CA ASP A 34 13.01 -1.04 -0.82
C ASP A 34 12.53 0.42 -0.82
N TYR A 35 13.46 1.39 -0.87
CA TYR A 35 13.12 2.80 -1.02
C TYR A 35 12.40 3.09 -2.35
N LEU A 36 12.92 2.59 -3.46
CA LEU A 36 12.30 2.75 -4.77
C LEU A 36 10.97 1.99 -4.88
N PHE A 37 10.91 0.78 -4.34
CA PHE A 37 9.71 -0.04 -4.37
C PHE A 37 8.54 0.61 -3.62
N ARG A 38 8.82 1.36 -2.54
CA ARG A 38 7.81 2.14 -1.80
C ARG A 38 7.24 3.35 -2.56
N GLN A 39 7.88 3.81 -3.65
CA GLN A 39 7.36 4.92 -4.44
C GLN A 39 6.18 4.52 -5.33
N ASP A 40 5.94 3.22 -5.52
CA ASP A 40 4.77 2.66 -6.21
C ASP A 40 4.53 3.23 -7.63
N THR A 41 5.59 3.61 -8.36
CA THR A 41 5.52 4.00 -9.79
C THR A 41 6.07 2.90 -10.70
N ARG A 42 5.60 2.83 -11.95
CA ARG A 42 6.08 1.79 -12.90
C ARG A 42 7.58 1.90 -13.14
N GLU A 43 8.08 3.12 -13.21
CA GLU A 43 9.49 3.45 -13.44
C GLU A 43 10.35 3.04 -12.23
N SER A 44 9.93 3.42 -11.02
CA SER A 44 10.65 3.06 -9.78
C SER A 44 10.63 1.56 -9.50
N ILE A 45 9.54 0.86 -9.83
CA ILE A 45 9.45 -0.60 -9.72
C ILE A 45 10.41 -1.29 -10.70
N ASN A 46 10.51 -0.79 -11.93
CA ASN A 46 11.46 -1.33 -12.90
C ASN A 46 12.91 -1.12 -12.44
N GLU A 47 13.24 0.04 -11.87
CA GLU A 47 14.56 0.34 -11.30
C GLU A 47 14.85 -0.55 -10.08
N ALA A 48 13.91 -0.67 -9.14
CA ALA A 48 14.02 -1.56 -7.99
C ALA A 48 14.25 -3.02 -8.41
N THR A 49 13.57 -3.47 -9.46
CA THR A 49 13.75 -4.82 -10.02
C THR A 49 15.19 -5.07 -10.45
N GLN A 50 15.85 -4.09 -11.08
CA GLN A 50 17.25 -4.22 -11.49
C GLN A 50 18.18 -4.39 -10.28
N LEU A 51 17.95 -3.63 -9.20
CA LEU A 51 18.73 -3.73 -7.97
C LEU A 51 18.57 -5.11 -7.30
N TYR A 52 17.34 -5.63 -7.24
CA TYR A 52 17.10 -6.96 -6.68
C TYR A 52 17.68 -8.09 -7.54
N VAL A 53 17.61 -7.97 -8.87
CA VAL A 53 18.23 -8.94 -9.78
C VAL A 53 19.75 -8.92 -9.63
N LEU A 54 20.37 -7.74 -9.50
CA LEU A 54 21.79 -7.62 -9.22
C LEU A 54 22.16 -8.29 -7.89
N ALA A 55 21.40 -8.05 -6.83
CA ALA A 55 21.60 -8.72 -5.54
C ALA A 55 21.45 -10.25 -5.66
N ALA A 56 20.45 -10.73 -6.41
CA ALA A 56 20.26 -12.16 -6.66
C ALA A 56 21.42 -12.79 -7.45
N GLN A 57 21.98 -12.08 -8.43
CA GLN A 57 23.16 -12.53 -9.19
C GLN A 57 24.40 -12.64 -8.31
N MET A 58 24.60 -11.71 -7.37
CA MET A 58 25.71 -11.75 -6.43
C MET A 58 25.58 -12.89 -5.42
N LEU A 59 24.35 -13.20 -4.99
CA LEU A 59 24.06 -14.32 -4.07
C LEU A 59 24.13 -15.69 -4.76
N GLY A 60 23.79 -15.76 -6.05
CA GLY A 60 23.74 -17.02 -6.79
C GLY A 60 22.58 -17.94 -6.36
N GLN A 61 22.68 -19.22 -6.69
CA GLN A 61 21.66 -20.20 -6.31
C GLN A 61 21.61 -20.39 -4.79
N LYS A 62 20.40 -20.43 -4.22
CA LYS A 62 20.23 -20.71 -2.79
C LYS A 62 20.81 -22.09 -2.49
N PRO A 63 21.70 -22.22 -1.48
CA PRO A 63 22.24 -23.51 -1.08
C PRO A 63 21.11 -24.50 -0.76
N ALA A 64 21.18 -25.71 -1.30
CA ALA A 64 20.23 -26.76 -0.95
C ALA A 64 20.44 -27.18 0.50
N VAL A 65 19.35 -27.23 1.27
CA VAL A 65 19.38 -27.89 2.57
C VAL A 65 19.45 -29.37 2.30
N ILE A 66 20.60 -29.98 2.63
CA ILE A 66 20.75 -31.42 2.60
C ILE A 66 20.14 -31.90 3.90
N ASP A 67 19.01 -32.62 3.82
CA ASP A 67 18.48 -33.32 4.98
C ASP A 67 19.61 -34.18 5.55
N GLY A 68 19.86 -34.04 6.86
CA GLY A 68 20.96 -34.72 7.52
C GLY A 68 20.93 -36.20 7.13
N ILE A 69 22.08 -36.71 6.66
CA ILE A 69 22.25 -38.14 6.37
C ILE A 69 21.75 -38.88 7.62
N ASP A 70 20.88 -39.88 7.45
CA ASP A 70 20.34 -40.67 8.56
C ASP A 70 21.53 -41.40 9.24
N THR A 71 22.11 -40.76 10.26
CA THR A 71 23.32 -41.22 10.95
C THR A 71 22.97 -42.29 11.98
N GLY A 72 22.35 -43.38 11.53
CA GLY A 72 22.10 -44.57 12.34
C GLY A 72 21.32 -44.33 13.65
N PRO A 73 21.36 -45.28 14.61
CA PRO A 73 20.64 -45.15 15.86
C PRO A 73 21.17 -43.96 16.68
N LYS A 74 20.25 -43.11 17.15
CA LYS A 74 20.56 -41.94 17.99
C LYS A 74 21.47 -42.33 19.15
N SER A 75 22.70 -41.80 19.16
CA SER A 75 23.66 -42.05 20.23
C SER A 75 23.19 -41.40 21.54
N THR A 76 23.44 -42.09 22.65
CA THR A 76 23.16 -41.54 23.99
C THR A 76 24.22 -40.50 24.34
N ILE A 77 23.87 -39.47 25.14
CA ILE A 77 24.79 -38.39 25.56
C ILE A 77 26.12 -38.93 26.10
N ASN A 78 26.09 -40.03 26.86
CA ASN A 78 27.30 -40.66 27.40
C ASN A 78 28.24 -41.18 26.30
N GLN A 79 27.69 -41.76 25.23
CA GLN A 79 28.48 -42.26 24.09
C GLN A 79 29.17 -41.11 23.32
N ILE A 80 28.54 -39.94 23.28
CA ILE A 80 29.09 -38.73 22.65
C ILE A 80 30.20 -38.10 23.52
N LEU A 81 30.01 -38.09 24.84
CA LEU A 81 31.00 -37.60 25.80
C LEU A 81 32.26 -38.47 25.81
N ASP A 82 32.10 -39.80 25.69
CA ASP A 82 33.21 -40.74 25.62
C ASP A 82 33.99 -40.64 24.29
N SER A 83 33.32 -40.30 23.18
CA SER A 83 33.99 -40.09 21.89
C SER A 83 34.77 -38.77 21.83
N THR A 84 34.24 -37.71 22.45
CA THR A 84 34.81 -36.35 22.41
C THR A 84 36.01 -36.15 23.35
N SER A 85 36.09 -36.90 24.44
CA SER A 85 37.19 -36.83 25.40
C SER A 85 38.53 -37.36 24.85
N ASN A 86 38.50 -38.15 23.76
CA ASN A 86 39.70 -38.64 23.05
C ASN A 86 40.13 -37.74 21.87
N THR A 87 39.34 -36.74 21.50
CA THR A 87 39.54 -35.93 20.26
C THR A 87 40.17 -34.56 20.51
N SER A 88 40.36 -34.13 21.76
CA SER A 88 40.89 -32.80 22.11
C SER A 88 42.36 -32.56 21.74
N GLN A 89 43.01 -33.52 21.09
CA GLN A 89 44.44 -33.51 20.78
C GLN A 89 44.75 -33.62 19.27
N PHE A 90 43.76 -33.42 18.40
CA PHE A 90 44.00 -33.34 16.95
C PHE A 90 44.31 -31.90 16.53
N THR A 91 45.60 -31.59 16.39
CA THR A 91 46.07 -30.43 15.64
C THR A 91 45.95 -30.73 14.16
N PHE A 92 44.94 -30.17 13.49
CA PHE A 92 44.88 -30.18 12.03
C PHE A 92 46.02 -29.35 11.47
N ASP A 93 46.99 -30.02 10.83
CA ASP A 93 48.01 -29.35 10.04
C ASP A 93 47.37 -28.98 8.68
N THR A 94 47.00 -27.72 8.52
CA THR A 94 46.21 -27.22 7.38
C THR A 94 47.02 -27.06 6.09
N SER A 95 48.29 -27.48 6.08
CA SER A 95 49.23 -27.27 4.99
C SER A 95 48.96 -28.17 3.76
N ASN A 96 48.28 -29.31 3.92
CA ASN A 96 48.04 -30.29 2.86
C ASN A 96 46.55 -30.63 2.65
N ILE A 97 45.65 -29.64 2.72
CA ILE A 97 44.21 -29.89 2.49
C ILE A 97 43.92 -30.25 1.02
N GLU A 98 44.71 -29.75 0.07
CA GLU A 98 44.55 -30.08 -1.36
C GLU A 98 44.76 -31.57 -1.69
N SER A 99 45.59 -32.30 -0.93
CA SER A 99 45.80 -33.74 -1.15
C SER A 99 44.73 -34.63 -0.52
N LEU A 100 43.88 -34.10 0.37
CA LEU A 100 42.82 -34.85 1.07
C LEU A 100 41.47 -34.82 0.33
N ILE A 101 41.30 -33.92 -0.64
CA ILE A 101 40.05 -33.79 -1.42
C ILE A 101 40.00 -34.83 -2.57
N ALA A 102 41.14 -35.45 -2.90
CA ALA A 102 41.24 -36.42 -3.99
C ALA A 102 40.88 -37.86 -3.57
N ASP A 103 40.87 -38.18 -2.28
CA ASP A 103 40.56 -39.52 -1.75
C ASP A 103 39.20 -39.54 -1.03
N ASP A 104 38.26 -40.33 -1.53
CA ASP A 104 36.90 -40.51 -0.97
C ASP A 104 36.93 -41.07 0.48
N GLU A 105 38.01 -41.79 0.83
CA GLU A 105 38.24 -42.31 2.19
C GLU A 105 38.62 -41.21 3.21
N ALA A 106 39.30 -40.14 2.77
CA ALA A 106 39.71 -39.03 3.64
C ALA A 106 38.50 -38.17 4.07
N PHE A 107 37.48 -38.07 3.22
CA PHE A 107 36.23 -37.38 3.54
C PHE A 107 35.40 -38.16 4.58
N GLY A 108 35.46 -39.49 4.54
CA GLY A 108 34.91 -40.37 5.58
C GLY A 108 35.55 -40.15 6.96
N PHE A 109 36.87 -39.92 7.00
CA PHE A 109 37.63 -39.68 8.23
C PHE A 109 37.27 -38.33 8.89
N LEU A 110 37.05 -37.27 8.11
CA LEU A 110 36.57 -35.98 8.63
C LEU A 110 35.16 -36.08 9.21
N ARG A 111 34.30 -36.92 8.61
CA ARG A 111 32.94 -37.15 9.08
C ARG A 111 32.89 -37.88 10.42
N GLU A 112 33.85 -38.76 10.67
CA GLU A 112 33.98 -39.47 11.95
C GLU A 112 34.51 -38.55 13.08
N LEU A 113 35.21 -37.47 12.71
CA LEU A 113 35.83 -36.53 13.65
C LEU A 113 34.90 -35.39 14.11
N LEU A 114 33.90 -35.03 13.30
CA LEU A 114 32.90 -34.00 13.61
C LEU A 114 31.62 -34.65 14.14
N THR A 115 31.51 -34.78 15.47
CA THR A 115 30.29 -35.28 16.14
C THR A 115 29.04 -34.45 15.79
N PHE A 116 29.23 -33.17 15.44
CA PHE A 116 28.17 -32.26 15.05
C PHE A 116 28.41 -31.70 13.64
N CYS A 117 27.33 -31.51 12.89
CA CYS A 117 27.35 -30.79 11.63
C CYS A 117 27.66 -29.30 11.85
N VAL A 118 28.34 -28.68 10.89
CA VAL A 118 28.58 -27.23 10.91
C VAL A 118 27.27 -26.50 10.57
N PRO A 119 26.75 -25.62 11.45
CA PRO A 119 25.51 -24.90 11.19
C PRO A 119 25.70 -23.88 10.07
N GLN A 120 24.63 -23.65 9.31
CA GLN A 120 24.59 -22.58 8.31
C GLN A 120 24.43 -21.21 8.99
N ASN A 121 24.74 -20.14 8.26
CA ASN A 121 24.57 -18.78 8.77
C ASN A 121 23.18 -18.25 8.38
N ASP A 122 22.28 -18.18 9.35
CA ASP A 122 20.89 -17.74 9.15
C ASP A 122 20.78 -16.31 8.59
N ASN A 123 21.68 -15.41 9.02
CA ASN A 123 21.69 -14.03 8.50
C ASN A 123 22.03 -14.01 7.01
N PHE A 124 22.91 -14.90 6.57
CA PHE A 124 23.28 -14.99 5.17
C PHE A 124 22.11 -15.58 4.36
N LEU A 125 21.50 -16.66 4.85
CA LEU A 125 20.33 -17.30 4.24
C LEU A 125 19.14 -16.34 4.11
N GLY A 126 18.95 -15.46 5.09
CA GLY A 126 17.89 -14.44 5.09
C GLY A 126 17.95 -13.47 3.90
N TYR A 127 19.13 -13.24 3.30
CA TYR A 127 19.22 -12.41 2.09
C TYR A 127 18.57 -13.07 0.87
N TRP A 128 18.69 -14.39 0.72
CA TRP A 128 17.98 -15.09 -0.36
C TRP A 128 16.48 -14.98 -0.17
N ASP A 129 15.99 -15.13 1.06
CA ASP A 129 14.56 -15.08 1.36
C ASP A 129 13.99 -13.68 1.14
N THR A 130 14.70 -12.64 1.56
CA THR A 130 14.27 -11.25 1.35
C THR A 130 14.25 -10.88 -0.14
N VAL A 131 15.32 -11.16 -0.88
CA VAL A 131 15.37 -10.85 -2.33
C VAL A 131 14.34 -11.66 -3.12
N ALA A 132 14.16 -12.94 -2.78
CA ALA A 132 13.13 -13.78 -3.39
C ALA A 132 11.72 -13.26 -3.11
N ASP A 133 11.42 -12.86 -1.88
CA ASP A 133 10.14 -12.25 -1.50
C ASP A 133 9.88 -10.95 -2.28
N ARG A 134 10.86 -10.05 -2.39
CA ARG A 134 10.70 -8.79 -3.15
C ARG A 134 10.47 -9.03 -4.62
N LEU A 135 11.26 -9.91 -5.25
CA LEU A 135 11.06 -10.27 -6.66
C LEU A 135 9.71 -10.97 -6.88
N PHE A 136 9.26 -11.80 -5.94
CA PHE A 136 7.95 -12.43 -5.99
C PHE A 136 6.84 -11.37 -5.94
N LYS A 137 6.91 -10.42 -5.01
CA LYS A 137 5.94 -9.32 -4.89
C LYS A 137 5.82 -8.50 -6.16
N ILE A 138 6.94 -8.12 -6.76
CA ILE A 138 6.96 -7.37 -8.03
C ILE A 138 6.32 -8.18 -9.16
N ARG A 139 6.65 -9.47 -9.28
CA ARG A 139 6.10 -10.35 -10.34
C ARG A 139 4.60 -10.61 -10.22
N HIS A 140 4.04 -10.46 -9.02
CA HIS A 140 2.62 -10.69 -8.74
C HIS A 140 1.82 -9.39 -8.51
N CYS A 141 2.37 -8.24 -8.90
CA CYS A 141 1.72 -6.94 -8.75
C CYS A 141 1.31 -6.62 -7.30
N MET A 142 2.16 -6.99 -6.34
CA MET A 142 1.99 -6.67 -4.92
C MET A 142 2.87 -5.51 -4.50
N ASN A 143 2.43 -4.75 -3.50
CA ASN A 143 3.27 -3.76 -2.83
C ASN A 143 4.24 -4.44 -1.84
N ILE A 144 5.11 -3.65 -1.20
CA ILE A 144 6.09 -4.17 -0.23
C ILE A 144 5.45 -4.93 0.94
N ASP A 145 4.22 -4.57 1.33
CA ASP A 145 3.45 -5.19 2.41
C ASP A 145 2.68 -6.46 1.95
N GLY A 146 2.69 -6.79 0.65
CA GLY A 146 1.99 -7.95 0.10
C GLY A 146 0.54 -7.71 -0.32
N MET A 147 0.08 -6.46 -0.37
CA MET A 147 -1.23 -6.11 -0.91
C MET A 147 -1.18 -6.04 -2.44
N VAL A 148 -2.07 -6.79 -3.11
CA VAL A 148 -2.23 -6.75 -4.57
C VAL A 148 -2.76 -5.39 -4.99
N ARG A 149 -2.12 -4.75 -5.98
CA ARG A 149 -2.51 -3.43 -6.48
C ARG A 149 -2.41 -3.37 -8.00
N SER A 150 -3.39 -2.71 -8.63
CA SER A 150 -3.29 -2.29 -10.02
C SER A 150 -2.64 -0.91 -10.09
N LEU A 151 -1.42 -0.84 -10.63
CA LEU A 151 -0.72 0.42 -10.84
C LEU A 151 -1.45 1.25 -11.90
N ALA A 152 -1.57 2.56 -11.69
CA ALA A 152 -2.08 3.47 -12.71
C ALA A 152 -1.17 3.39 -13.95
N LEU A 153 -1.78 3.35 -15.15
CA LEU A 153 -1.03 3.30 -16.41
C LEU A 153 -0.11 4.51 -16.59
N PHE A 154 -0.49 5.65 -15.99
CA PHE A 154 0.20 6.93 -16.03
C PHE A 154 0.08 7.62 -14.67
N GLN A 155 1.02 8.53 -14.37
CA GLN A 155 0.88 9.48 -13.26
C GLN A 155 -0.36 10.36 -13.48
N PRO A 156 -1.07 10.83 -12.42
CA PRO A 156 -2.29 11.62 -12.56
C PRO A 156 -2.16 12.73 -13.61
N PRO A 157 -3.08 12.80 -14.60
CA PRO A 157 -3.07 13.82 -15.64
C PRO A 157 -3.26 15.22 -15.06
N ILE A 158 -2.58 16.20 -15.65
CA ILE A 158 -2.87 17.62 -15.41
C ILE A 158 -4.29 17.91 -15.92
N ASP A 159 -5.15 18.50 -15.08
CA ASP A 159 -6.56 18.77 -15.41
C ASP A 159 -6.72 19.87 -16.48
N PRO A 160 -7.22 19.54 -17.69
CA PRO A 160 -7.44 20.51 -18.77
C PRO A 160 -8.64 21.43 -18.53
N ALA A 161 -9.52 21.14 -17.54
CA ALA A 161 -10.66 21.99 -17.21
C ALA A 161 -10.24 23.39 -16.73
N LEU A 162 -9.03 23.54 -16.20
CA LEU A 162 -8.43 24.83 -15.86
C LEU A 162 -8.23 25.72 -17.11
N LEU A 163 -7.88 25.11 -18.25
CA LEU A 163 -7.70 25.79 -19.53
C LEU A 163 -9.04 26.10 -20.24
N VAL A 164 -10.01 25.18 -20.15
CA VAL A 164 -11.37 25.38 -20.72
C VAL A 164 -12.15 26.46 -19.97
N ARG A 165 -11.94 26.58 -18.65
CA ARG A 165 -12.56 27.65 -17.84
C ARG A 165 -12.09 29.05 -18.25
N ALA A 166 -10.90 29.18 -18.84
CA ALA A 166 -10.41 30.41 -19.46
C ALA A 166 -11.02 30.66 -20.86
N ALA A 167 -11.37 29.60 -21.59
CA ALA A 167 -11.98 29.68 -22.93
C ALA A 167 -13.50 29.90 -22.92
N ALA A 168 -14.21 29.41 -21.89
CA ALA A 168 -15.65 29.62 -21.71
C ALA A 168 -16.04 31.10 -21.46
N ALA A 169 -15.07 32.02 -21.47
CA ALA A 169 -15.25 33.47 -21.42
C ALA A 169 -15.83 34.11 -22.72
N GLY A 170 -16.29 33.32 -23.72
CA GLY A 170 -17.50 33.68 -24.50
C GLY A 170 -17.49 33.54 -26.03
N ILE A 171 -18.62 33.05 -26.59
CA ILE A 171 -19.48 33.58 -27.71
C ILE A 171 -20.30 32.47 -28.44
N SER A 172 -21.52 32.79 -28.94
CA SER A 172 -22.43 31.89 -29.71
C SER A 172 -23.55 32.60 -30.55
N ILE A 173 -24.30 31.82 -31.38
CA ILE A 173 -25.72 31.95 -31.87
C ILE A 173 -26.02 32.57 -33.28
N SER A 174 -26.66 31.82 -34.22
CA SER A 174 -27.07 32.34 -35.56
C SER A 174 -28.21 31.61 -36.36
N SER A 175 -29.18 30.88 -35.79
CA SER A 175 -29.98 29.90 -36.57
C SER A 175 -31.53 29.96 -36.62
N VAL A 176 -32.22 31.12 -36.61
CA VAL A 176 -33.71 31.12 -36.40
C VAL A 176 -34.61 31.79 -37.49
N VAL A 177 -34.16 32.16 -38.69
CA VAL A 177 -34.97 33.05 -39.60
C VAL A 177 -35.30 32.49 -41.00
N ALA A 178 -35.97 31.34 -41.18
CA ALA A 178 -36.21 30.82 -42.56
C ALA A 178 -37.53 30.05 -42.87
N GLY A 179 -38.63 30.20 -42.11
CA GLY A 179 -39.74 29.23 -42.18
C GLY A 179 -41.11 29.60 -42.79
N LEU A 180 -41.40 30.83 -43.26
CA LEU A 180 -42.80 31.32 -43.18
C LEU A 180 -43.64 31.67 -44.45
N SER A 181 -43.29 31.29 -45.69
CA SER A 181 -44.00 31.86 -46.87
C SER A 181 -44.42 30.87 -47.99
N THR A 182 -45.59 30.22 -47.87
CA THR A 182 -46.40 29.67 -49.00
C THR A 182 -47.91 29.56 -48.69
N VAL A 183 -48.80 30.40 -49.27
CA VAL A 183 -50.28 30.23 -49.22
C VAL A 183 -50.94 30.73 -50.55
N GLY A 184 -51.92 29.98 -51.11
CA GLY A 184 -52.57 30.19 -52.43
C GLY A 184 -53.79 31.13 -52.52
N ARG A 185 -54.29 31.38 -53.75
CA ARG A 185 -55.24 32.48 -54.12
C ARG A 185 -56.71 32.24 -53.65
N PRO A 186 -57.35 33.18 -52.92
CA PRO A 186 -58.73 33.05 -52.43
C PRO A 186 -59.81 33.37 -53.50
N VAL A 187 -61.03 32.83 -53.30
CA VAL A 187 -62.19 32.85 -54.24
C VAL A 187 -63.08 34.12 -54.12
N TYR A 188 -63.12 34.76 -52.95
CA TYR A 188 -63.93 35.97 -52.72
C TYR A 188 -63.19 37.27 -53.10
N ARG A 189 -63.94 38.35 -53.35
CA ARG A 189 -63.37 39.69 -53.59
C ARG A 189 -62.65 40.22 -52.34
N PHE A 190 -61.62 41.02 -52.57
CA PHE A 190 -60.70 41.51 -51.54
C PHE A 190 -61.37 42.17 -50.34
N SER A 191 -62.34 43.07 -50.56
CA SER A 191 -62.99 43.82 -49.48
C SER A 191 -63.72 42.91 -48.47
N TYR A 192 -64.35 41.83 -48.96
CA TYR A 192 -65.03 40.85 -48.11
C TYR A 192 -64.05 39.95 -47.37
N MET A 193 -62.98 39.50 -48.05
CA MET A 193 -61.91 38.72 -47.41
C MET A 193 -61.17 39.53 -46.34
N LEU A 194 -60.98 40.83 -46.56
CA LEU A 194 -60.27 41.72 -45.64
C LEU A 194 -61.07 41.94 -44.35
N SER A 195 -62.37 42.20 -44.41
CA SER A 195 -63.20 42.34 -43.20
C SER A 195 -63.24 41.04 -42.40
N ARG A 196 -63.44 39.90 -43.07
CA ARG A 196 -63.38 38.57 -42.44
C ARG A 196 -62.00 38.24 -41.85
N ALA A 197 -60.93 38.66 -42.52
CA ALA A 197 -59.58 38.49 -42.00
C ALA A 197 -59.35 39.34 -40.72
N TYR A 198 -59.90 40.56 -40.65
CA TYR A 198 -59.82 41.37 -39.43
C TYR A 198 -60.60 40.75 -38.25
N ASP A 199 -61.80 40.23 -38.50
CA ASP A 199 -62.58 39.50 -37.48
C ASP A 199 -61.78 38.30 -36.94
N PHE A 200 -61.22 37.49 -37.85
CA PHE A 200 -60.39 36.33 -37.49
C PHE A 200 -59.10 36.74 -36.77
N LEU A 201 -58.41 37.81 -37.21
CA LEU A 201 -57.24 38.34 -36.51
C LEU A 201 -57.59 38.83 -35.10
N GLY A 202 -58.80 39.33 -34.89
CA GLY A 202 -59.34 39.65 -33.57
C GLY A 202 -59.43 38.42 -32.67
N GLU A 203 -60.02 37.33 -33.18
CA GLU A 203 -60.10 36.05 -32.47
C GLU A 203 -58.72 35.45 -32.20
N VAL A 204 -57.80 35.51 -33.17
CA VAL A 204 -56.40 35.04 -33.00
C VAL A 204 -55.66 35.85 -31.94
N LYS A 205 -55.86 37.17 -31.88
CA LYS A 205 -55.28 38.02 -30.82
C LYS A 205 -55.82 37.66 -29.44
N GLN A 206 -57.14 37.45 -29.32
CA GLN A 206 -57.77 37.04 -28.07
C GLN A 206 -57.30 35.65 -27.63
N LEU A 207 -57.20 34.70 -28.56
CA LEU A 207 -56.65 33.38 -28.29
C LEU A 207 -55.17 33.45 -27.89
N GLY A 208 -54.37 34.31 -28.53
CA GLY A 208 -52.97 34.54 -28.18
C GLY A 208 -52.80 35.07 -26.75
N ALA A 209 -53.62 36.04 -26.35
CA ALA A 209 -53.61 36.58 -24.99
C ALA A 209 -53.99 35.51 -23.96
N ASN A 210 -55.08 34.78 -24.21
CA ASN A 210 -55.56 33.72 -23.32
C ASN A 210 -54.55 32.57 -23.19
N THR A 211 -53.96 32.12 -24.31
CA THR A 211 -52.98 31.02 -24.31
C THR A 211 -51.70 31.40 -23.56
N ILE A 212 -51.17 32.62 -23.76
CA ILE A 212 -50.01 33.11 -23.00
C ILE A 212 -50.32 33.14 -21.50
N GLU A 213 -51.51 33.61 -21.11
CA GLU A 213 -51.92 33.64 -19.70
C GLU A 213 -52.03 32.23 -19.11
N HIS A 214 -52.64 31.29 -19.83
CA HIS A 214 -52.69 29.88 -19.43
C HIS A 214 -51.29 29.27 -19.31
N PHE A 215 -50.37 29.52 -20.26
CA PHE A 215 -48.99 29.04 -20.19
C PHE A 215 -48.22 29.64 -19.01
N ARG A 216 -48.41 30.93 -18.72
CA ARG A 216 -47.83 31.60 -17.55
C ARG A 216 -48.32 30.98 -16.25
N LYS A 217 -49.64 30.78 -16.10
CA LYS A 217 -50.24 30.11 -14.93
C LYS A 217 -49.72 28.68 -14.78
N ALA A 218 -49.65 27.93 -15.87
CA ALA A 218 -49.15 26.55 -15.86
C ALA A 218 -47.65 26.47 -15.54
N ARG A 219 -46.83 27.42 -16.02
CA ARG A 219 -45.39 27.50 -15.67
C ARG A 219 -45.20 27.87 -14.20
N CYS A 220 -45.96 28.84 -13.69
CA CYS A 220 -45.93 29.21 -12.28
C CYS A 220 -46.28 28.02 -11.37
N ARG A 221 -47.36 27.29 -11.66
CA ARG A 221 -47.73 26.06 -10.91
C ARG A 221 -46.62 25.01 -10.94
N ARG A 222 -45.99 24.77 -12.09
CA ARG A 222 -44.86 23.82 -12.21
C ARG A 222 -43.67 24.25 -11.36
N THR A 223 -43.28 25.53 -11.41
CA THR A 223 -42.17 26.02 -10.59
C THR A 223 -42.49 25.91 -9.10
N CYS A 224 -43.69 26.30 -8.66
CA CYS A 224 -44.10 26.14 -7.27
C CYS A 224 -44.10 24.67 -6.81
N SER A 225 -44.57 23.75 -7.66
CA SER A 225 -44.56 22.30 -7.39
C SER A 225 -43.13 21.73 -7.33
N ASN A 226 -42.24 22.19 -8.20
CA ASN A 226 -40.84 21.78 -8.18
C ASN A 226 -40.14 22.31 -6.92
N SER A 227 -40.41 23.55 -6.53
CA SER A 227 -39.88 24.13 -5.28
C SER A 227 -40.34 23.33 -4.06
N SER A 228 -41.63 23.00 -3.95
CA SER A 228 -42.12 22.18 -2.84
C SER A 228 -41.54 20.76 -2.82
N THR A 229 -41.35 20.15 -4.00
CA THR A 229 -40.72 18.82 -4.11
C THR A 229 -39.25 18.87 -3.69
N ASN A 230 -38.51 19.89 -4.14
CA ASN A 230 -37.11 20.09 -3.78
C ASN A 230 -36.94 20.39 -2.28
N GLU A 231 -37.87 21.13 -1.67
CA GLU A 231 -37.87 21.40 -0.23
C GLU A 231 -38.02 20.10 0.57
N VAL A 232 -38.96 19.24 0.20
CA VAL A 232 -39.11 17.91 0.84
C VAL A 232 -37.86 17.06 0.67
N ALA A 233 -37.27 17.02 -0.53
CA ALA A 233 -36.03 16.29 -0.78
C ALA A 233 -34.86 16.81 0.07
N LEU A 234 -34.75 18.14 0.19
CA LEU A 234 -33.73 18.79 1.01
C LEU A 234 -33.92 18.47 2.49
N LEU A 235 -35.16 18.46 2.98
CA LEU A 235 -35.48 18.06 4.36
C LEU A 235 -35.10 16.61 4.64
N ASN A 236 -35.33 15.69 3.70
CA ASN A 236 -34.91 14.29 3.84
C ASN A 236 -33.37 14.16 3.92
N LEU A 237 -32.64 14.89 3.06
CA LEU A 237 -31.18 14.91 3.11
C LEU A 237 -30.65 15.55 4.40
N MET A 238 -31.33 16.60 4.91
CA MET A 238 -31.01 17.17 6.22
C MET A 238 -31.24 16.17 7.34
N GLN A 239 -32.31 15.36 7.28
CA GLN A 239 -32.55 14.30 8.24
C GLN A 239 -31.42 13.26 8.21
N GLU A 240 -31.04 12.77 7.03
CA GLU A 240 -29.91 11.82 6.88
C GLU A 240 -28.60 12.42 7.42
N GLN A 241 -28.33 13.70 7.16
CA GLN A 241 -27.17 14.40 7.72
C GLN A 241 -27.23 14.45 9.25
N LYS A 242 -28.40 14.64 9.85
CA LYS A 242 -28.57 14.61 11.32
C LYS A 242 -28.35 13.21 11.88
N GLU A 243 -28.81 12.17 11.19
CA GLU A 243 -28.56 10.78 11.59
C GLU A 243 -27.05 10.46 11.56
N LEU A 244 -26.34 10.87 10.50
CA LEU A 244 -24.88 10.74 10.43
C LEU A 244 -24.17 11.52 11.53
N ALA A 245 -24.63 12.73 11.87
CA ALA A 245 -24.07 13.50 12.97
C ALA A 245 -24.28 12.84 14.34
N VAL A 246 -25.40 12.12 14.54
CA VAL A 246 -25.63 11.31 15.75
C VAL A 246 -24.67 10.12 15.78
N ASN A 247 -24.46 9.45 14.65
CA ASN A 247 -23.50 8.34 14.55
C ASN A 247 -22.08 8.81 14.85
N GLU A 248 -21.64 9.93 14.26
CA GLU A 248 -20.34 10.55 14.54
C GLU A 248 -20.19 10.89 16.03
N ALA A 249 -21.20 11.49 16.65
CA ALA A 249 -21.19 11.79 18.08
C ALA A 249 -21.09 10.51 18.94
N SER A 250 -21.72 9.41 18.53
CA SER A 250 -21.64 8.11 19.21
C SER A 250 -20.26 7.46 19.08
N GLU A 251 -19.63 7.57 17.91
CA GLU A 251 -18.27 7.10 17.69
C GLU A 251 -17.26 7.93 18.48
N ASN A 252 -17.44 9.25 18.54
CA ASN A 252 -16.65 10.14 19.38
C ASN A 252 -16.79 9.80 20.87
N LEU A 253 -17.98 9.45 21.34
CA LEU A 253 -18.16 8.95 22.70
C LEU A 253 -17.37 7.65 22.93
N SER A 254 -17.42 6.71 21.97
CA SER A 254 -16.67 5.44 22.07
C SER A 254 -15.15 5.65 22.07
N SER A 255 -14.64 6.65 21.33
CA SER A 255 -13.22 6.99 21.29
C SER A 255 -12.76 7.61 22.61
N GLU A 256 -13.58 8.49 23.21
CA GLU A 256 -13.32 9.07 24.53
C GLU A 256 -13.35 8.02 25.65
N GLN A 257 -14.26 7.04 25.58
CA GLN A 257 -14.24 5.89 26.51
C GLN A 257 -12.93 5.09 26.44
N LYS A 258 -12.40 4.87 25.23
CA LYS A 258 -11.10 4.21 25.04
C LYS A 258 -9.95 5.07 25.59
N SER A 259 -9.99 6.39 25.39
CA SER A 259 -9.03 7.33 25.97
C SER A 259 -9.06 7.28 27.50
N LEU A 260 -10.25 7.28 28.10
CA LEU A 260 -10.44 7.13 29.54
C LEU A 260 -9.87 5.81 30.05
N ALA A 261 -10.15 4.69 29.37
CA ALA A 261 -9.60 3.39 29.75
C ALA A 261 -8.06 3.37 29.72
N ARG A 262 -7.43 4.00 28.71
CA ARG A 262 -5.96 4.15 28.65
C ARG A 262 -5.43 4.98 29.82
N LEU A 263 -6.10 6.07 30.17
CA LEU A 263 -5.72 6.91 31.32
C LEU A 263 -5.85 6.15 32.65
N GLN A 264 -6.89 5.32 32.82
CA GLN A 264 -7.04 4.46 34.00
C GLN A 264 -5.90 3.45 34.13
N VAL A 265 -5.51 2.79 33.03
CA VAL A 265 -4.36 1.88 33.01
C VAL A 265 -3.07 2.62 33.37
N THR A 266 -2.89 3.82 32.81
CA THR A 266 -1.71 4.66 33.06
C THR A 266 -1.65 5.10 34.53
N LYS A 267 -2.78 5.49 35.11
CA LYS A 267 -2.91 5.82 36.54
C LYS A 267 -2.55 4.61 37.41
N ALA A 268 -3.14 3.44 37.13
CA ALA A 268 -2.86 2.22 37.88
C ALA A 268 -1.37 1.83 37.83
N TYR A 269 -0.73 1.99 36.66
CA TYR A 269 0.71 1.78 36.51
C TYR A 269 1.53 2.70 37.43
N TYR A 270 1.21 4.00 37.48
CA TYR A 270 1.93 4.95 38.33
C TYR A 270 1.67 4.73 39.82
N GLU A 271 0.47 4.31 40.22
CA GLU A 271 0.17 3.95 41.61
C GLU A 271 1.05 2.78 42.07
N VAL A 272 1.14 1.70 41.28
CA VAL A 272 2.02 0.56 41.54
C VAL A 272 3.50 1.00 41.56
N LEU A 273 3.91 1.87 40.64
CA LEU A 273 5.29 2.38 40.60
C LEU A 273 5.64 3.16 41.89
N LEU A 274 4.73 4.01 42.38
CA LEU A 274 4.95 4.77 43.61
C LEU A 274 5.05 3.85 44.84
N GLU A 275 4.18 2.84 44.93
CA GLU A 275 4.26 1.84 46.00
C GLU A 275 5.59 1.08 45.96
N THR A 276 6.02 0.60 44.79
CA THR A 276 7.29 -0.13 44.66
C THR A 276 8.50 0.72 44.99
N LEU A 277 8.51 2.00 44.60
CA LEU A 277 9.56 2.96 44.96
C LEU A 277 9.57 3.25 46.46
N TYR A 278 8.41 3.39 47.09
CA TYR A 278 8.28 3.52 48.53
C TYR A 278 8.90 2.32 49.26
N TRP A 279 8.55 1.09 48.85
CA TRP A 279 9.12 -0.13 49.42
C TRP A 279 10.62 -0.26 49.18
N ARG A 280 11.12 0.13 47.99
CA ARG A 280 12.55 0.11 47.67
C ARG A 280 13.33 1.09 48.55
N ARG A 281 12.83 2.32 48.75
CA ARG A 281 13.45 3.32 49.64
C ARG A 281 13.43 2.87 51.11
N LYS A 282 12.33 2.30 51.57
CA LYS A 282 12.23 1.72 52.92
C LYS A 282 13.24 0.60 53.15
N LYS A 283 13.50 -0.24 52.13
CA LYS A 283 14.48 -1.34 52.19
C LYS A 283 15.94 -0.84 52.14
N SER A 284 16.21 0.31 51.51
CA SER A 284 17.57 0.88 51.40
C SER A 284 17.98 1.77 52.59
N GLY A 285 17.12 1.95 53.60
CA GLY A 285 17.45 2.68 54.83
C GLY A 285 17.73 4.19 54.66
N GLN A 286 17.48 4.74 53.47
CA GLN A 286 17.59 6.17 53.19
C GLN A 286 16.24 6.82 53.47
N THR A 287 16.04 7.29 54.70
CA THR A 287 14.99 8.25 55.07
C THR A 287 15.23 9.59 54.41
#